data_AF-A0A7Z9IA62-F1
#
_entry.id   AF-A0A7Z9IA62-F1
#
_cell.length_a   1.000
_cell.length_b   1.000
_cell.length_c   1.000
_cell.angle_alpha   90.00
_cell.angle_beta   90.00
_cell.angle_gamma   90.00
#
_symmetry.space_group_name_H-M   'P 1'
#
loop_
_entity.id
_entity.type
_entity.pdbx_description
1 polymer ?
#
loop_
_entity_poly.entity_id
_entity_poly.type
_entity_poly.pdbx_seq_one_letter_code
_entity_poly.pdbx_strand_id
1 'polypeptide(L)'
;MTTTPAQANALDATTSTTNNSQLLISSTDLETGKQITIIDVKSKAISVYLIERGTGKIQFLSTRNAHWDFQLDEYNSGNPTPREIQQLISQ
;
A
#
# COMPACT_ATOMS: atom_id res chain seq x y z
N MET A 1 -10.93 37.16 25.02
CA MET A 1 -9.67 36.71 24.40
C MET A 1 -9.43 35.28 24.86
N THR A 2 -9.77 34.30 24.03
CA THR A 2 -9.51 32.87 24.29
C THR A 2 -9.30 32.21 22.93
N THR A 3 -8.04 32.02 22.53
CA THR A 3 -7.67 31.33 21.29
C THR A 3 -7.57 29.83 21.56
N THR A 4 -8.43 29.07 20.90
CA THR A 4 -8.42 27.61 20.76
C THR A 4 -7.09 27.11 20.17
N PRO A 5 -6.44 26.06 20.71
CA PRO A 5 -5.29 25.46 20.05
C PRO A 5 -5.73 24.66 18.81
N ALA A 6 -5.07 24.94 17.70
CA ALA A 6 -5.29 24.34 16.40
C ALA A 6 -5.05 22.81 16.42
N GLN A 7 -6.04 22.05 15.96
CA GLN A 7 -5.85 20.65 15.55
C GLN A 7 -5.00 20.63 14.29
N ALA A 8 -3.79 20.09 14.40
CA ALA A 8 -2.94 19.75 13.27
C ALA A 8 -3.54 18.53 12.56
N ASN A 9 -4.34 18.77 11.51
CA ASN A 9 -4.64 17.74 10.52
C ASN A 9 -3.32 17.42 9.81
N ALA A 10 -2.74 16.25 10.09
CA ALA A 10 -1.62 15.73 9.32
C ALA A 10 -2.11 15.57 7.87
N LEU A 11 -1.51 16.37 6.99
CA LEU A 11 -1.75 16.37 5.56
C LEU A 11 -1.29 15.01 5.03
N ASP A 12 -2.23 14.13 4.63
CA ASP A 12 -1.96 12.98 3.77
C ASP A 12 -1.49 13.50 2.40
N ALA A 13 -0.23 13.93 2.37
CA ALA A 13 0.42 14.46 1.17
C ALA A 13 0.81 13.30 0.25
N THR A 14 -0.18 12.78 -0.47
CA THR A 14 0.07 11.95 -1.66
C THR A 14 0.51 12.87 -2.80
N THR A 15 1.82 13.14 -2.89
CA THR A 15 2.38 13.90 -4.02
C THR A 15 2.55 12.98 -5.22
N SER A 16 1.63 13.03 -6.19
CA SER A 16 1.74 12.31 -7.47
C SER A 16 2.47 13.15 -8.51
N THR A 17 3.67 12.74 -8.92
CA THR A 17 4.39 13.32 -10.07
C THR A 17 4.01 12.57 -11.33
N THR A 18 3.25 13.19 -12.24
CA THR A 18 2.82 12.58 -13.51
C THR A 18 3.97 12.55 -14.52
N ASN A 19 4.60 11.38 -14.65
CA ASN A 19 5.29 10.96 -15.86
C ASN A 19 4.37 9.98 -16.61
N ASN A 20 4.50 9.80 -17.93
CA ASN A 20 3.65 8.86 -18.72
C ASN A 20 3.80 7.36 -18.35
N SER A 21 4.51 7.08 -17.26
CA SER A 21 4.46 5.85 -16.47
C SER A 21 3.33 5.95 -15.44
N GLN A 22 2.30 5.09 -15.56
CA GLN A 22 1.25 4.98 -14.54
C GLN A 22 1.81 4.26 -13.30
N LEU A 23 2.66 4.97 -12.57
CA LEU A 23 3.17 4.55 -11.27
C LEU A 23 2.30 5.19 -10.20
N LEU A 24 1.72 4.36 -9.34
CA LEU A 24 1.07 4.80 -8.11
C LEU A 24 2.05 4.60 -6.96
N ILE A 25 2.13 5.58 -6.08
CA ILE A 25 2.98 5.53 -4.90
C ILE A 25 2.09 5.77 -3.69
N SER A 26 2.17 4.87 -2.71
CA SER A 26 1.53 5.01 -1.42
C SER A 26 2.60 5.00 -0.34
N SER A 27 2.45 5.87 0.65
CA SER A 27 3.33 5.95 1.81
C SER A 27 2.51 5.72 3.06
N THR A 28 3.02 4.94 4.00
CA THR A 28 2.40 4.70 5.30
C THR A 28 3.45 4.85 6.39
N ASP A 29 3.14 5.64 7.42
CA ASP A 29 4.01 5.76 8.59
C ASP A 29 3.77 4.58 9.54
N LEU A 30 4.87 3.94 9.93
CA LEU A 30 4.94 2.83 10.89
C LEU A 30 5.77 3.27 12.10
N GLU A 31 5.70 2.51 13.18
CA GLU A 31 6.57 2.73 14.34
C GLU A 31 8.06 2.58 13.97
N THR A 32 8.34 1.59 13.11
CA THR A 32 9.70 1.21 12.65
C THR A 32 10.26 2.11 11.55
N GLY A 33 9.45 2.97 10.94
CA GLY A 33 9.86 3.72 9.75
C GLY A 33 8.71 4.19 8.88
N LYS A 34 9.02 4.50 7.63
CA LYS A 34 8.01 4.85 6.61
C LYS A 34 8.01 3.76 5.53
N GLN A 35 6.88 3.08 5.36
CA GLN A 35 6.71 2.13 4.27
C GLN A 35 6.34 2.87 2.99
N ILE A 36 7.03 2.55 1.90
CA ILE A 36 6.74 3.05 0.56
C ILE A 36 6.33 1.87 -0.31
N THR A 37 5.12 1.93 -0.88
CA THR A 37 4.61 0.95 -1.83
C THR A 37 4.52 1.59 -3.21
N ILE A 38 5.17 0.99 -4.19
CA ILE A 38 5.17 1.42 -5.59
C ILE A 38 4.39 0.39 -6.40
N ILE A 39 3.44 0.86 -7.20
CA ILE A 39 2.61 0.03 -8.07
C ILE A 39 2.78 0.50 -9.50
N ASP A 40 3.28 -0.36 -10.37
CA ASP A 40 3.23 -0.15 -11.82
C ASP A 40 1.92 -0.74 -12.36
N VAL A 41 0.99 0.14 -12.73
CA VAL A 41 -0.34 -0.25 -13.19
C VAL A 41 -0.28 -0.97 -14.55
N LYS A 42 0.73 -0.71 -15.39
CA LYS A 42 0.86 -1.34 -16.70
C LYS A 42 1.31 -2.79 -16.56
N SER A 43 2.35 -3.04 -15.78
CA SER A 43 2.91 -4.39 -15.58
C SER A 43 2.23 -5.18 -14.45
N LYS A 44 1.35 -4.52 -13.66
CA LYS A 44 0.76 -5.06 -12.42
C LYS A 44 1.82 -5.45 -11.38
N ALA A 45 3.01 -4.86 -11.43
CA ALA A 45 4.06 -5.10 -10.45
C ALA A 45 3.87 -4.20 -9.22
N ILE A 46 4.01 -4.79 -8.03
CA ILE A 46 4.00 -4.11 -6.73
C ILE A 46 5.36 -4.31 -6.07
N SER A 47 5.96 -3.24 -5.57
CA SER A 47 7.21 -3.27 -4.79
C SER A 47 7.02 -2.51 -3.48
N VAL A 48 7.53 -3.07 -2.39
CA VAL A 48 7.41 -2.52 -1.04
C VAL A 48 8.80 -2.29 -0.45
N TYR A 49 8.99 -1.10 0.08
CA TYR A 49 10.22 -0.66 0.76
C TYR A 49 9.90 -0.12 2.14
N LEU A 50 10.84 -0.23 3.07
CA LEU A 50 10.82 0.42 4.37
C LEU A 50 11.97 1.41 4.46
N ILE A 51 11.68 2.65 4.83
CA ILE A 51 12.68 3.63 5.23
C ILE A 51 12.77 3.55 6.76
N GLU A 52 13.84 2.95 7.27
CA GLU A 52 14.05 2.73 8.72
C GLU A 52 14.05 4.07 9.49
N ARG A 53 13.31 4.12 10.59
CA ARG A 53 13.31 5.27 11.50
C ARG A 53 14.68 5.41 12.17
N GLY A 54 15.20 6.63 12.21
CA GLY A 54 16.47 6.97 12.85
C GLY A 54 17.67 6.90 11.90
N THR A 55 17.78 5.85 11.07
CA THR A 55 18.90 5.71 10.12
C THR A 55 18.57 6.28 8.74
N GLY A 56 17.31 6.29 8.35
CA GLY A 56 16.87 6.63 7.00
C GLY A 56 17.25 5.59 5.94
N LYS A 57 17.76 4.42 6.34
CA LYS A 57 18.16 3.35 5.44
C LYS A 57 16.93 2.80 4.71
N ILE A 58 17.06 2.65 3.38
CA ILE A 58 16.02 2.04 2.55
C ILE A 58 16.24 0.53 2.51
N GLN A 59 15.29 -0.22 3.04
CA GLN A 59 15.23 -1.67 2.97
C GLN A 59 14.18 -2.09 1.95
N PHE A 60 14.57 -2.97 1.02
CA PHE A 60 13.62 -3.66 0.16
C PHE A 60 12.94 -4.78 0.94
N LEU A 61 11.61 -4.83 0.92
CA LEU A 61 10.84 -5.86 1.61
C LEU A 61 10.38 -6.94 0.63
N SER A 62 9.72 -6.55 -0.46
CA SER A 62 9.15 -7.51 -1.41
C SER A 62 8.81 -6.89 -2.76
N THR A 63 8.82 -7.71 -3.81
CA THR A 63 8.18 -7.41 -5.10
C THR A 63 7.28 -8.58 -5.49
N ARG A 64 6.09 -8.28 -6.02
CA ARG A 64 5.14 -9.27 -6.50
C ARG A 64 4.46 -8.79 -7.78
N ASN A 65 4.16 -9.72 -8.70
CA ASN A 65 3.30 -9.42 -9.83
C ASN A 65 1.85 -9.74 -9.48
N ALA A 66 1.04 -8.70 -9.26
CA ALA A 66 -0.35 -8.80 -8.87
C ALA A 66 -1.25 -9.39 -9.96
N HIS A 67 -0.78 -9.54 -11.20
CA HIS A 67 -1.52 -10.23 -12.26
C HIS A 67 -1.95 -11.64 -11.82
N TRP A 68 -1.07 -12.37 -11.17
CA TRP A 68 -1.35 -13.72 -10.66
C TRP A 68 -2.24 -13.69 -9.42
N ASP A 69 -2.15 -12.62 -8.64
CA ASP A 69 -2.99 -12.43 -7.44
C ASP A 69 -4.46 -12.19 -7.82
N PHE A 70 -4.74 -11.71 -9.03
CA PHE A 70 -6.12 -11.60 -9.53
C PHE A 70 -6.66 -12.91 -10.13
N GLN A 71 -5.82 -13.93 -10.34
CA GLN A 71 -6.23 -15.18 -10.97
C GLN A 71 -6.38 -16.35 -9.99
N LEU A 72 -5.78 -16.24 -8.80
CA LEU A 72 -5.81 -17.33 -7.83
C LEU A 72 -6.89 -17.07 -6.77
N ASP A 73 -7.99 -17.82 -6.85
CA ASP A 73 -9.10 -17.73 -5.89
C ASP A 73 -8.76 -18.35 -4.52
N GLU A 74 -7.76 -19.23 -4.45
CA GLU A 74 -7.49 -20.09 -3.27
C GLU A 74 -6.17 -19.75 -2.54
N TYR A 75 -5.32 -18.88 -3.09
CA TYR A 75 -3.96 -18.62 -2.57
C TYR A 75 -3.67 -17.17 -2.15
N ASN A 76 -4.62 -16.25 -2.34
CA ASN A 76 -4.42 -14.82 -2.07
C ASN A 76 -5.04 -14.32 -0.77
N SER A 77 -5.62 -15.21 0.03
CA SER A 77 -6.15 -14.88 1.34
C SER A 77 -5.80 -15.97 2.36
N GLY A 78 -5.85 -15.61 3.64
CA GLY A 78 -6.10 -16.61 4.68
C GLY A 78 -7.53 -17.14 4.60
N ASN A 79 -7.91 -18.01 5.52
CA ASN A 79 -9.31 -18.45 5.63
C ASN A 79 -10.21 -17.29 6.12
N PRO A 80 -11.40 -17.07 5.53
CA PRO A 80 -11.97 -17.78 4.38
C PRO A 80 -11.40 -17.30 3.03
N THR A 81 -11.30 -18.23 2.08
CA THR A 81 -10.88 -17.95 0.70
C THR A 81 -11.89 -17.05 -0.04
N PRO A 82 -11.47 -16.27 -1.07
CA PRO A 82 -12.37 -15.54 -1.96
C PRO A 82 -13.55 -16.38 -2.46
N ARG A 83 -13.30 -17.65 -2.78
CA ARG A 83 -14.33 -18.60 -3.23
C ARG A 83 -15.35 -18.89 -2.13
N GLU A 84 -14.91 -19.14 -0.90
CA GLU A 84 -15.80 -19.34 0.25
C GLU A 84 -16.62 -18.08 0.55
N ILE A 85 -16.01 -16.90 0.42
CA ILE A 85 -16.72 -15.61 0.56
C ILE A 85 -17.84 -15.49 -0.50
N GLN A 86 -17.56 -15.82 -1.76
CA GLN A 86 -18.58 -15.79 -2.81
C GLN A 86 -19.73 -16.76 -2.53
N GLN A 87 -19.44 -17.95 -2.00
CA GLN A 87 -20.45 -18.94 -1.61
C GLN A 87 -21.33 -18.50 -0.44
N LEU A 88 -20.81 -17.68 0.47
CA LEU A 88 -21.56 -17.10 1.59
C LEU A 88 -22.49 -15.97 1.15
N ILE A 89 -22.08 -15.17 0.15
CA ILE A 89 -22.87 -14.02 -0.36
C ILE A 89 -23.99 -14.47 -1.31
N SER A 90 -23.84 -15.63 -1.95
CA SER A 90 -24.81 -16.17 -2.92
C SER A 90 -25.92 -17.03 -2.30
N GLN A 91 -26.00 -17.08 -0.96
CA GLN A 91 -27.09 -17.70 -0.17
C GLN A 91 -28.06 -16.63 0.33
#